data_AF-A1C6Z6-F1
#
_entry.id   AF-A1C6Z6-F1
#
_cell.length_a   1.000
_cell.length_b   1.000
_cell.length_c   1.000
_cell.angle_alpha   90.00
_cell.angle_beta   90.00
_cell.angle_gamma   90.00
#
_symmetry.space_group_name_H-M   'P 1'
#
loop_
_entity.id
_entity.type
_entity.pdbx_description
1 polymer ?
#
loop_
_entity_poly.entity_id
_entity_poly.type
_entity_poly.pdbx_seq_one_letter_code
_entity_poly.pdbx_strand_id
1 'polypeptide(L)'
;MASLGFSHPTPPQPYTNPLFPSWHSDLTCVYVPEQDTFFCATSTLVAFPGLPVYAGKDLQNWKLASNVFNRPSQIPDLRITDGQQSGIYAPTHRYHDGIFYLIVSYLGPQTKSLLFTLSDPFSGAAWCEPLVFSVRGIDPELFWDDDGTVYVTSADDQQIQQCSLDLRTGETGLMVGHADLFYDDGDGHWWAVALSTRSGPEWKNYPMGREMVLAAATGDEGEWPVVQPVHGQMQSPLPRPNRGIRRGDAAWINEPDEIDFLTGSSIPPHLVYWRHLKPEDFTVSPAGHPRTLRLTPPFYNPTGTEDFQPDDGLTLIIRHQTDTLCAYSVIVSFNPRVADKEAGVTVFLTQQHIDLGVVLLQSSKGLSLAFWFRVEGRGNYRDATPENTVPVPEDWQGGPIRLEIQTVNDSEYVFAAAPARHPKQRMVIGCADALIVSGDTGRFTGSLVGAYATKNGGSDSTPAYISRWRYEGRGRRVDSDRVIPS
;
A
#
# COMPACT_ATOMS: atom_id res chain seq x y z
N MET A 1 -19.16 -31.63 -33.01
CA MET A 1 -17.79 -31.09 -33.17
C MET A 1 -17.91 -29.71 -33.78
N ALA A 2 -17.86 -28.66 -32.96
CA ALA A 2 -17.53 -27.33 -33.42
C ALA A 2 -16.04 -27.15 -33.12
N SER A 3 -15.23 -26.82 -34.13
CA SER A 3 -13.83 -26.47 -33.87
C SER A 3 -13.80 -25.11 -33.18
N LEU A 4 -13.25 -25.05 -31.97
CA LEU A 4 -12.78 -23.80 -31.38
C LEU A 4 -11.71 -23.25 -32.34
N GLY A 5 -12.07 -22.21 -33.08
CA GLY A 5 -11.15 -21.55 -33.98
C GLY A 5 -10.25 -20.66 -33.15
N PHE A 6 -8.97 -21.05 -33.01
CA PHE A 6 -7.94 -20.21 -32.41
C PHE A 6 -8.02 -18.79 -33.01
N SER A 7 -8.27 -17.80 -32.16
CA SER A 7 -8.04 -16.40 -32.48
C SER A 7 -6.58 -16.23 -32.92
N HIS A 8 -6.33 -15.33 -33.87
CA HIS A 8 -4.94 -15.06 -34.27
C HIS A 8 -4.19 -14.51 -33.05
N PRO A 9 -3.12 -15.19 -32.58
CA PRO A 9 -2.43 -14.80 -31.36
C PRO A 9 -1.92 -13.36 -31.50
N THR A 10 -2.22 -12.53 -30.49
CA THR A 10 -1.77 -11.14 -30.46
C THR A 10 -0.24 -11.12 -30.55
N PRO A 11 0.38 -10.42 -31.54
CA PRO A 11 1.82 -10.43 -31.70
C PRO A 11 2.50 -9.89 -30.43
N PRO A 12 3.59 -10.50 -29.96
CA PRO A 12 4.17 -10.20 -28.65
C PRO A 12 4.55 -8.72 -28.56
N GLN A 13 4.08 -8.07 -27.50
CA GLN A 13 4.35 -6.66 -27.25
C GLN A 13 5.38 -6.49 -26.11
N PRO A 14 6.28 -5.50 -26.19
CA PRO A 14 7.22 -5.22 -25.12
C PRO A 14 6.49 -4.56 -23.94
N TYR A 15 6.69 -5.09 -22.74
CA TYR A 15 6.26 -4.47 -21.49
C TYR A 15 7.43 -4.41 -20.50
N THR A 16 7.22 -3.72 -19.38
CA THR A 16 8.26 -3.54 -18.35
C THR A 16 7.71 -3.87 -16.97
N ASN A 17 8.43 -4.72 -16.24
CA ASN A 17 8.12 -5.09 -14.86
C ASN A 17 8.77 -4.10 -13.86
N PRO A 18 8.24 -3.98 -12.63
CA PRO A 18 7.01 -4.62 -12.15
C PRO A 18 5.74 -3.90 -12.67
N LEU A 19 4.69 -4.68 -12.91
CA LEU A 19 3.38 -4.17 -13.34
C LEU A 19 2.65 -3.43 -12.21
N PHE A 20 2.81 -3.95 -10.99
CA PHE A 20 2.44 -3.30 -9.72
C PHE A 20 3.73 -2.91 -8.99
N PRO A 21 4.19 -1.65 -9.07
CA PRO A 21 5.39 -1.23 -8.36
C PRO A 21 5.11 -0.99 -6.89
N SER A 22 6.14 -1.09 -6.04
CA SER A 22 6.03 -0.93 -4.59
C SER A 22 5.29 -2.06 -3.89
N TRP A 23 4.95 -1.84 -2.62
CA TRP A 23 4.25 -2.76 -1.74
C TRP A 23 2.86 -3.12 -2.28
N HIS A 24 2.86 -4.12 -3.16
CA HIS A 24 1.71 -4.76 -3.79
C HIS A 24 2.00 -6.28 -3.79
N SER A 25 2.28 -6.77 -2.58
CA SER A 25 2.68 -8.15 -2.34
C SER A 25 1.52 -9.11 -2.54
N ASP A 26 1.86 -10.37 -2.82
CA ASP A 26 0.91 -11.49 -2.81
C ASP A 26 -0.29 -11.25 -3.75
N LEU A 27 -0.01 -10.77 -4.97
CA LEU A 27 -1.05 -10.44 -5.93
C LEU A 27 -1.69 -11.72 -6.50
N THR A 28 -3.00 -11.80 -6.31
CA THR A 28 -3.89 -12.79 -6.94
C THR A 28 -4.78 -12.08 -7.97
N CYS A 29 -5.13 -12.74 -9.07
CA CYS A 29 -5.89 -12.15 -10.17
C CYS A 29 -6.99 -13.08 -10.67
N VAL A 30 -8.11 -12.50 -11.12
CA VAL A 30 -9.15 -13.22 -11.85
C VAL A 30 -9.61 -12.41 -13.08
N TYR A 31 -9.82 -13.08 -14.20
CA TYR A 31 -10.45 -12.51 -15.39
C TYR A 31 -11.96 -12.72 -15.36
N VAL A 32 -12.73 -11.70 -15.76
CA VAL A 32 -14.20 -11.73 -15.75
C VAL A 32 -14.71 -11.48 -17.17
N PRO A 33 -15.07 -12.54 -17.93
CA PRO A 33 -15.40 -12.43 -19.34
C PRO A 33 -16.57 -11.49 -19.64
N GLU A 34 -17.60 -11.45 -18.79
CA GLU A 34 -18.77 -10.58 -18.99
C GLU A 34 -18.44 -9.09 -18.87
N GLN A 35 -17.29 -8.77 -18.26
CA GLN A 35 -16.78 -7.41 -18.10
C GLN A 35 -15.55 -7.13 -18.98
N ASP A 36 -14.98 -8.13 -19.66
CA ASP A 36 -13.72 -8.03 -20.42
C ASP A 36 -12.59 -7.42 -19.54
N THR A 37 -12.53 -7.82 -18.25
CA THR A 37 -11.73 -7.11 -17.23
C THR A 37 -11.06 -8.07 -16.25
N PHE A 38 -9.79 -7.84 -15.98
CA PHE A 38 -9.02 -8.48 -14.92
C PHE A 38 -9.21 -7.72 -13.61
N PHE A 39 -9.40 -8.44 -12.50
CA PHE A 39 -9.46 -7.90 -11.14
C PHE A 39 -8.43 -8.58 -10.25
N CYS A 40 -7.45 -7.82 -9.77
CA CYS A 40 -6.38 -8.33 -8.93
C CYS A 40 -6.39 -7.71 -7.53
N ALA A 41 -6.01 -8.47 -6.50
CA ALA A 41 -5.97 -8.03 -5.11
C ALA A 41 -4.62 -8.32 -4.44
N THR A 42 -4.19 -7.51 -3.48
CA THR A 42 -2.91 -7.66 -2.75
C THR A 42 -3.09 -7.76 -1.23
N SER A 43 -2.09 -8.31 -0.54
CA SER A 43 -2.00 -8.23 0.92
C SER A 43 -1.72 -6.80 1.40
N THR A 44 -2.07 -6.49 2.66
CA THR A 44 -1.88 -5.15 3.26
C THR A 44 -1.42 -5.15 4.72
N LEU A 45 -1.17 -6.31 5.33
CA LEU A 45 -0.75 -6.44 6.73
C LEU A 45 -1.64 -5.60 7.67
N VAL A 46 -1.07 -4.66 8.43
CA VAL A 46 -1.79 -3.76 9.33
C VAL A 46 -2.32 -2.47 8.68
N ALA A 47 -2.09 -2.22 7.39
CA ALA A 47 -2.62 -1.02 6.74
C ALA A 47 -4.13 -1.08 6.50
N PHE A 48 -4.79 0.07 6.66
CA PHE A 48 -6.23 0.24 6.47
C PHE A 48 -6.51 1.49 5.59
N PRO A 49 -7.48 1.50 4.66
CA PRO A 49 -8.24 0.34 4.20
C PRO A 49 -7.30 -0.72 3.61
N GLY A 50 -7.70 -1.97 3.73
CA GLY A 50 -6.90 -3.13 3.32
C GLY A 50 -7.50 -3.86 2.12
N LEU A 51 -6.71 -4.77 1.54
CA LEU A 51 -7.11 -5.58 0.37
C LEU A 51 -7.60 -4.71 -0.82
N PRO A 52 -6.76 -3.85 -1.40
CA PRO A 52 -7.12 -3.09 -2.59
C PRO A 52 -7.38 -4.04 -3.76
N VAL A 53 -8.44 -3.77 -4.51
CA VAL A 53 -8.81 -4.49 -5.73
C VAL A 53 -8.60 -3.56 -6.92
N TYR A 54 -7.77 -3.98 -7.86
CA TYR A 54 -7.41 -3.22 -9.05
C TYR A 54 -8.04 -3.83 -10.30
N ALA A 55 -8.65 -2.98 -11.12
CA ALA A 55 -9.22 -3.36 -12.41
C ALA A 55 -8.29 -2.95 -13.57
N GLY A 56 -8.12 -3.84 -14.54
CA GLY A 56 -7.34 -3.60 -15.76
C GLY A 56 -7.88 -4.40 -16.95
N LYS A 57 -7.59 -3.96 -18.19
CA LYS A 57 -7.98 -4.65 -19.43
C LYS A 57 -6.81 -5.15 -20.28
N ASP A 58 -5.59 -4.76 -19.94
CA ASP A 58 -4.38 -4.96 -20.75
C ASP A 58 -3.18 -5.50 -19.94
N LEU A 59 -3.46 -5.96 -18.71
CA LEU A 59 -2.51 -6.40 -17.69
C LEU A 59 -1.41 -5.38 -17.30
N GLN A 60 -1.48 -4.15 -17.81
CA GLN A 60 -0.44 -3.12 -17.66
C GLN A 60 -0.95 -1.85 -16.97
N ASN A 61 -2.20 -1.46 -17.24
CA ASN A 61 -2.83 -0.28 -16.70
C ASN A 61 -3.88 -0.68 -15.67
N TRP A 62 -3.56 -0.41 -14.40
CA TRP A 62 -4.35 -0.81 -13.25
C TRP A 62 -4.95 0.41 -12.53
N LYS A 63 -6.27 0.38 -12.34
CA LYS A 63 -7.03 1.41 -11.62
C LYS A 63 -7.62 0.81 -10.34
N LEU A 64 -7.49 1.49 -9.21
CA LEU A 64 -8.11 1.04 -7.96
C LEU A 64 -9.64 1.05 -8.11
N ALA A 65 -10.25 -0.13 -8.04
CA ALA A 65 -11.69 -0.33 -8.16
C ALA A 65 -12.38 -0.12 -6.81
N SER A 66 -11.89 -0.78 -5.76
CA SER A 66 -12.30 -0.62 -4.36
C SER A 66 -11.23 -1.18 -3.41
N ASN A 67 -11.47 -1.13 -2.10
CA ASN A 67 -10.76 -1.93 -1.10
C ASN A 67 -11.76 -2.91 -0.48
N VAL A 68 -11.41 -4.19 -0.29
CA VAL A 68 -12.31 -5.19 0.30
C VAL A 68 -12.54 -4.91 1.78
N PHE A 69 -11.45 -4.61 2.50
CA PHE A 69 -11.48 -4.27 3.92
C PHE A 69 -11.53 -2.75 4.08
N ASN A 70 -12.75 -2.20 4.09
CA ASN A 70 -13.01 -0.76 4.12
C ASN A 70 -13.87 -0.30 5.32
N ARG A 71 -14.30 -1.21 6.20
CA ARG A 71 -14.99 -0.91 7.46
C ARG A 71 -14.31 -1.59 8.64
N PRO A 72 -14.09 -0.88 9.78
CA PRO A 72 -13.56 -1.51 10.99
C PRO A 72 -14.40 -2.67 11.55
N SER A 73 -15.68 -2.79 11.17
CA SER A 73 -16.55 -3.90 11.55
C SER A 73 -16.10 -5.24 10.97
N GLN A 74 -15.49 -5.22 9.78
CA GLN A 74 -15.11 -6.43 9.05
C GLN A 74 -13.97 -7.18 9.78
N ILE A 75 -13.04 -6.46 10.40
CA ILE A 75 -11.89 -7.04 11.14
C ILE A 75 -11.62 -6.21 12.41
N PRO A 76 -12.48 -6.31 13.45
CA PRO A 76 -12.41 -5.44 14.63
C PRO A 76 -11.07 -5.48 15.39
N ASP A 77 -10.39 -6.63 15.32
CA ASP A 77 -9.15 -6.90 16.05
C ASP A 77 -7.92 -6.18 15.48
N LEU A 78 -7.98 -5.60 14.27
CA LEU A 78 -6.86 -4.87 13.68
C LEU A 78 -6.37 -3.73 14.59
N ARG A 79 -7.30 -3.08 15.30
CA ARG A 79 -6.99 -1.99 16.26
C ARG A 79 -6.08 -2.41 17.40
N ILE A 80 -6.05 -3.69 17.78
CA ILE A 80 -5.23 -4.26 18.86
C ILE A 80 -4.10 -5.16 18.34
N THR A 81 -3.84 -5.16 17.02
CA THR A 81 -2.76 -5.96 16.42
C THR A 81 -1.42 -5.25 16.58
N ASP A 82 -0.54 -5.75 17.42
CA ASP A 82 0.74 -5.13 17.80
C ASP A 82 1.86 -5.34 16.77
N GLY A 83 2.00 -6.55 16.23
CA GLY A 83 3.02 -6.89 15.25
C GLY A 83 2.97 -6.01 13.99
N GLN A 84 4.10 -5.39 13.64
CA GLN A 84 4.22 -4.54 12.45
C GLN A 84 4.12 -5.32 11.13
N GLN A 85 4.22 -6.65 11.20
CA GLN A 85 4.13 -7.59 10.09
C GLN A 85 2.92 -8.52 10.20
N SER A 86 2.03 -8.24 11.16
CA SER A 86 0.79 -8.96 11.41
C SER A 86 -0.35 -8.40 10.54
N GLY A 87 -1.58 -8.88 10.74
CA GLY A 87 -2.75 -8.43 9.97
C GLY A 87 -3.00 -9.27 8.72
N ILE A 88 -3.25 -8.63 7.58
CA ILE A 88 -3.74 -9.24 6.34
C ILE A 88 -2.59 -9.81 5.48
N TYR A 89 -2.50 -11.14 5.42
CA TYR A 89 -1.52 -11.90 4.63
C TYR A 89 -2.01 -12.13 3.19
N ALA A 90 -1.46 -13.11 2.46
CA ALA A 90 -1.78 -13.36 1.07
C ALA A 90 -3.29 -13.62 0.86
N PRO A 91 -3.98 -12.82 0.04
CA PRO A 91 -5.33 -13.12 -0.41
C PRO A 91 -5.33 -14.03 -1.64
N THR A 92 -6.40 -14.77 -1.83
CA THR A 92 -6.76 -15.37 -3.12
C THR A 92 -8.09 -14.79 -3.60
N HIS A 93 -8.15 -14.38 -4.86
CA HIS A 93 -9.31 -13.73 -5.48
C HIS A 93 -9.82 -14.59 -6.64
N ARG A 94 -11.11 -14.91 -6.60
CA ARG A 94 -11.79 -15.80 -7.55
C ARG A 94 -13.15 -15.22 -7.94
N TYR A 95 -13.67 -15.65 -9.08
CA TYR A 95 -14.98 -15.27 -9.60
C TYR A 95 -15.69 -16.55 -10.03
N HIS A 96 -16.92 -16.74 -9.55
CA HIS A 96 -17.72 -17.93 -9.81
C HIS A 96 -19.21 -17.55 -9.76
N ASP A 97 -20.00 -17.99 -10.73
CA ASP A 97 -21.45 -17.76 -10.84
C ASP A 97 -21.93 -16.32 -10.55
N GLY A 98 -21.20 -15.33 -11.08
CA GLY A 98 -21.54 -13.90 -10.95
C GLY A 98 -21.09 -13.25 -9.63
N ILE A 99 -20.39 -13.97 -8.77
CA ILE A 99 -19.92 -13.51 -7.46
C ILE A 99 -18.40 -13.55 -7.40
N PHE A 100 -17.81 -12.50 -6.84
CA PHE A 100 -16.39 -12.46 -6.48
C PHE A 100 -16.23 -12.99 -5.06
N TYR A 101 -15.17 -13.77 -4.86
CA TYR A 101 -14.76 -14.35 -3.60
C TYR A 101 -13.33 -13.91 -3.32
N LEU A 102 -13.11 -13.23 -2.19
CA LEU A 102 -11.76 -12.96 -1.69
C LEU A 102 -11.59 -13.69 -0.35
N ILE A 103 -10.70 -14.68 -0.35
CA ILE A 103 -10.31 -15.44 0.84
C ILE A 103 -8.92 -14.97 1.31
N VAL A 104 -8.68 -14.89 2.63
CA VAL A 104 -7.40 -14.41 3.17
C VAL A 104 -7.15 -14.90 4.59
N SER A 105 -5.87 -15.01 4.99
CA SER A 105 -5.50 -15.19 6.39
C SER A 105 -5.26 -13.84 7.09
N TYR A 106 -5.86 -13.70 8.27
CA TYR A 106 -5.64 -12.60 9.19
C TYR A 106 -4.87 -13.10 10.41
N LEU A 107 -3.66 -12.58 10.61
CA LEU A 107 -2.76 -12.91 11.71
C LEU A 107 -2.81 -11.77 12.74
N GLY A 108 -3.83 -11.78 13.60
CA GLY A 108 -3.97 -10.83 14.72
C GLY A 108 -3.74 -11.49 16.08
N PRO A 109 -4.36 -10.97 17.16
CA PRO A 109 -4.40 -11.64 18.48
C PRO A 109 -4.94 -13.07 18.43
N GLN A 110 -5.70 -13.41 17.39
CA GLN A 110 -6.06 -14.77 16.99
C GLN A 110 -5.90 -14.87 15.47
N THR A 111 -5.25 -15.93 14.98
CA THR A 111 -5.20 -16.23 13.54
C THR A 111 -6.56 -16.72 13.06
N LYS A 112 -7.05 -16.16 11.94
CA LYS A 112 -8.36 -16.43 11.37
C LYS A 112 -8.27 -16.53 9.85
N SER A 113 -9.09 -17.37 9.25
CA SER A 113 -9.41 -17.32 7.82
C SER A 113 -10.67 -16.48 7.63
N LEU A 114 -10.63 -15.58 6.65
CA LEU A 114 -11.72 -14.66 6.32
C LEU A 114 -12.11 -14.87 4.87
N LEU A 115 -13.41 -15.00 4.60
CA LEU A 115 -13.97 -15.01 3.24
C LEU A 115 -14.94 -13.84 3.06
N PHE A 116 -14.65 -13.01 2.07
CA PHE A 116 -15.45 -11.88 1.62
C PHE A 116 -16.11 -12.18 0.27
N THR A 117 -17.30 -11.66 0.05
CA THR A 117 -18.02 -11.76 -1.23
C THR A 117 -18.73 -10.46 -1.61
N LEU A 118 -18.88 -10.23 -2.92
CA LEU A 118 -19.84 -9.29 -3.53
C LEU A 118 -20.05 -9.61 -5.02
N SER A 119 -20.99 -8.92 -5.67
CA SER A 119 -21.27 -9.06 -7.12
C SER A 119 -20.64 -7.97 -8.00
N ASP A 120 -20.23 -6.83 -7.44
CA ASP A 120 -19.67 -5.71 -8.19
C ASP A 120 -18.43 -5.10 -7.49
N PRO A 121 -17.19 -5.39 -7.95
CA PRO A 121 -15.95 -5.01 -7.29
C PRO A 121 -15.65 -3.51 -7.35
N PHE A 122 -16.43 -2.74 -8.12
CA PHE A 122 -16.39 -1.27 -8.13
C PHE A 122 -17.28 -0.63 -7.04
N SER A 123 -18.09 -1.42 -6.33
CA SER A 123 -18.97 -0.94 -5.26
C SER A 123 -18.38 -1.29 -3.90
N GLY A 124 -17.29 -0.63 -3.49
CA GLY A 124 -16.52 -1.00 -2.29
C GLY A 124 -17.36 -1.18 -1.02
N ALA A 125 -18.31 -0.27 -0.78
CA ALA A 125 -19.21 -0.36 0.38
C ALA A 125 -20.14 -1.60 0.40
N ALA A 126 -20.22 -2.37 -0.70
CA ALA A 126 -21.03 -3.58 -0.82
C ALA A 126 -20.27 -4.88 -0.51
N TRP A 127 -18.94 -4.85 -0.30
CA TRP A 127 -18.22 -6.00 0.26
C TRP A 127 -18.83 -6.40 1.60
N CYS A 128 -19.12 -7.69 1.81
CA CYS A 128 -19.79 -8.15 3.03
C CYS A 128 -18.92 -8.00 4.30
N GLU A 129 -19.53 -8.27 5.47
CA GLU A 129 -18.78 -8.72 6.64
C GLU A 129 -18.31 -10.17 6.38
N PRO A 130 -17.08 -10.56 6.78
CA PRO A 130 -16.52 -11.84 6.35
C PRO A 130 -17.18 -13.03 7.04
N LEU A 131 -17.27 -14.13 6.31
CA LEU A 131 -17.39 -15.45 6.93
C LEU A 131 -16.04 -15.76 7.61
N VAL A 132 -16.08 -16.03 8.92
CA VAL A 132 -14.90 -16.30 9.75
C VAL A 132 -14.81 -17.78 10.05
N PHE A 133 -13.68 -18.39 9.74
CA PHE A 133 -13.40 -19.81 9.95
C PHE A 133 -11.89 -20.00 10.20
N SER A 134 -11.43 -21.26 10.29
CA SER A 134 -10.03 -21.57 10.52
C SER A 134 -9.58 -22.70 9.62
N VAL A 135 -8.57 -22.44 8.78
CA VAL A 135 -7.74 -23.49 8.17
C VAL A 135 -6.45 -23.67 8.95
N ARG A 136 -5.72 -24.75 8.69
CA ARG A 136 -4.34 -24.90 9.17
C ARG A 136 -3.42 -24.01 8.32
N GLY A 137 -2.52 -23.28 8.98
CA GLY A 137 -1.54 -22.44 8.31
C GLY A 137 -2.10 -21.09 7.79
N ILE A 138 -1.50 -20.61 6.70
CA ILE A 138 -1.77 -19.31 6.07
C ILE A 138 -2.04 -19.47 4.55
N ASP A 139 -2.22 -18.35 3.86
CA ASP A 139 -2.34 -18.25 2.40
C ASP A 139 -3.44 -19.15 1.81
N PRO A 140 -4.71 -18.94 2.22
CA PRO A 140 -5.83 -19.73 1.74
C PRO A 140 -6.21 -19.38 0.29
N GLU A 141 -6.63 -20.40 -0.45
CA GLU A 141 -7.03 -20.41 -1.86
C GLU A 141 -8.36 -21.17 -2.02
N LEU A 142 -9.20 -20.79 -2.98
CA LEU A 142 -10.46 -21.47 -3.28
C LEU A 142 -10.44 -22.17 -4.64
N PHE A 143 -10.97 -23.39 -4.66
CA PHE A 143 -11.21 -24.20 -5.85
C PHE A 143 -12.66 -24.74 -5.82
N TRP A 144 -13.32 -24.76 -6.98
CA TRP A 144 -14.65 -25.37 -7.17
C TRP A 144 -14.46 -26.58 -8.08
N ASP A 145 -14.88 -27.75 -7.61
CA ASP A 145 -14.83 -29.00 -8.37
C ASP A 145 -16.11 -29.19 -9.22
N ASP A 146 -16.06 -30.06 -10.22
CA ASP A 146 -17.14 -30.30 -11.20
C ASP A 146 -18.43 -30.83 -10.56
N ASP A 147 -18.34 -31.41 -9.34
CA ASP A 147 -19.49 -31.88 -8.57
C ASP A 147 -20.15 -30.79 -7.70
N GLY A 148 -19.61 -29.57 -7.73
CA GLY A 148 -20.06 -28.42 -6.93
C GLY A 148 -19.45 -28.35 -5.53
N THR A 149 -18.57 -29.28 -5.14
CA THR A 149 -17.81 -29.20 -3.89
C THR A 149 -16.81 -28.06 -3.98
N VAL A 150 -16.80 -27.20 -2.97
CA VAL A 150 -15.80 -26.14 -2.84
C VAL A 150 -14.71 -26.62 -1.91
N TYR A 151 -13.46 -26.37 -2.28
CA TYR A 151 -12.26 -26.69 -1.53
C TYR A 151 -11.52 -25.39 -1.16
N VAL A 152 -10.95 -25.38 0.05
CA VAL A 152 -10.02 -24.35 0.54
C VAL A 152 -8.64 -24.94 0.77
N THR A 153 -7.62 -24.27 0.24
CA THR A 153 -6.24 -24.75 0.06
C THR A 153 -5.25 -23.78 0.73
N SER A 154 -4.34 -24.19 1.61
CA SER A 154 -3.52 -23.33 2.48
C SER A 154 -2.18 -23.96 2.89
N ALA A 155 -1.19 -23.19 3.37
CA ALA A 155 0.17 -23.68 3.64
C ALA A 155 0.62 -23.49 5.11
N ASP A 156 1.39 -24.43 5.67
CA ASP A 156 2.21 -24.20 6.86
C ASP A 156 3.67 -24.59 6.63
N ASP A 157 4.55 -24.36 7.61
CA ASP A 157 6.00 -24.58 7.51
C ASP A 157 6.41 -26.03 7.18
N GLN A 158 5.49 -27.00 7.24
CA GLN A 158 5.78 -28.43 7.02
C GLN A 158 5.07 -28.99 5.79
N GLN A 159 3.88 -28.47 5.45
CA GLN A 159 3.00 -29.05 4.46
C GLN A 159 2.03 -28.03 3.89
N ILE A 160 1.54 -28.34 2.70
CA ILE A 160 0.42 -27.68 2.08
C ILE A 160 -0.85 -28.52 2.30
N GLN A 161 -1.97 -27.88 2.64
CA GLN A 161 -3.30 -28.45 2.96
C GLN A 161 -4.43 -27.95 2.04
N GLN A 162 -5.51 -28.72 1.90
CA GLN A 162 -6.69 -28.49 1.08
C GLN A 162 -7.85 -29.33 1.63
N CYS A 163 -8.94 -28.70 2.03
CA CYS A 163 -10.13 -29.36 2.56
C CYS A 163 -11.41 -28.81 1.93
N SER A 164 -12.51 -29.57 1.94
CA SER A 164 -13.81 -29.04 1.52
C SER A 164 -14.23 -27.89 2.45
N LEU A 165 -14.91 -26.86 1.93
CA LEU A 165 -15.41 -25.69 2.68
C LEU A 165 -16.90 -25.44 2.35
N ASP A 166 -17.76 -25.39 3.37
CA ASP A 166 -19.13 -24.87 3.20
C ASP A 166 -19.10 -23.32 3.22
N LEU A 167 -19.41 -22.70 2.07
CA LEU A 167 -19.39 -21.25 1.88
C LEU A 167 -20.48 -20.48 2.67
N ARG A 168 -21.37 -21.17 3.39
CA ARG A 168 -22.46 -20.59 4.19
C ARG A 168 -22.19 -20.72 5.69
N THR A 169 -21.54 -21.80 6.12
CA THR A 169 -21.29 -22.11 7.55
C THR A 169 -19.82 -21.96 7.96
N GLY A 170 -18.88 -22.09 7.03
CA GLY A 170 -17.44 -22.10 7.29
C GLY A 170 -16.89 -23.44 7.78
N GLU A 171 -17.68 -24.52 7.71
CA GLU A 171 -17.24 -25.87 8.12
C GLU A 171 -16.25 -26.48 7.12
N THR A 172 -15.18 -27.13 7.63
CA THR A 172 -14.03 -27.63 6.83
C THR A 172 -13.77 -29.13 6.93
N GLY A 173 -13.31 -29.77 5.84
CA GLY A 173 -12.87 -31.18 5.77
C GLY A 173 -11.39 -31.48 6.11
N LEU A 174 -10.82 -32.57 5.55
CA LEU A 174 -9.40 -33.01 5.67
C LEU A 174 -8.53 -32.57 4.45
N MET A 175 -7.17 -32.62 4.52
CA MET A 175 -6.25 -31.50 4.12
C MET A 175 -4.98 -31.81 3.18
N VAL A 176 -4.84 -31.39 1.86
CA VAL A 176 -3.55 -31.24 1.01
C VAL A 176 -3.45 -30.16 -0.21
N GLY A 177 -2.68 -29.01 -0.22
CA GLY A 177 -2.35 -28.10 -1.42
C GLY A 177 -1.92 -26.55 -1.26
N HIS A 178 -1.25 -25.85 -2.25
CA HIS A 178 -1.19 -24.34 -2.57
C HIS A 178 -0.22 -23.90 -3.72
N ALA A 179 -0.68 -23.16 -4.75
CA ALA A 179 0.05 -22.23 -5.68
C ALA A 179 -0.87 -21.68 -6.81
N ASP A 180 -0.81 -20.40 -7.21
CA ASP A 180 -1.77 -19.77 -8.16
C ASP A 180 -1.33 -19.78 -9.65
N LEU A 181 -2.24 -20.21 -10.54
CA LEU A 181 -2.13 -20.26 -12.01
C LEU A 181 -3.51 -19.94 -12.61
N PHE A 182 -3.61 -19.02 -13.57
CA PHE A 182 -4.89 -18.65 -14.17
C PHE A 182 -4.89 -18.68 -15.70
N TYR A 183 -6.08 -18.87 -16.26
CA TYR A 183 -6.33 -18.91 -17.70
C TYR A 183 -7.09 -17.66 -18.15
N ASP A 184 -6.63 -17.06 -19.26
CA ASP A 184 -7.30 -15.98 -19.96
C ASP A 184 -8.10 -16.56 -21.14
N ASP A 185 -9.41 -16.65 -20.96
CA ASP A 185 -10.38 -17.17 -21.94
C ASP A 185 -10.69 -16.16 -23.08
N GLY A 186 -10.09 -14.97 -23.06
CA GLY A 186 -10.21 -13.96 -24.12
C GLY A 186 -9.29 -14.25 -25.31
N ASP A 187 -7.97 -14.23 -25.08
CA ASP A 187 -6.94 -14.51 -26.10
C ASP A 187 -6.41 -15.97 -26.02
N GLY A 188 -6.83 -16.76 -25.02
CA GLY A 188 -6.55 -18.20 -24.91
C GLY A 188 -5.16 -18.52 -24.34
N HIS A 189 -4.77 -17.87 -23.23
CA HIS A 189 -3.41 -17.91 -22.70
C HIS A 189 -3.37 -18.26 -21.20
N TRP A 190 -2.42 -19.12 -20.81
CA TRP A 190 -2.12 -19.37 -19.40
C TRP A 190 -1.13 -18.34 -18.87
N TRP A 191 -1.34 -17.91 -17.63
CA TRP A 191 -0.50 -16.94 -16.93
C TRP A 191 -0.13 -17.47 -15.55
N ALA A 192 1.13 -17.25 -15.17
CA ALA A 192 1.61 -17.48 -13.82
C ALA A 192 1.97 -16.15 -13.17
N VAL A 193 1.52 -15.98 -11.93
CA VAL A 193 1.84 -14.81 -11.09
C VAL A 193 2.56 -15.25 -9.84
N ALA A 194 3.56 -14.45 -9.45
CA ALA A 194 4.35 -14.71 -8.27
C ALA A 194 4.78 -13.40 -7.61
N LEU A 195 5.09 -13.48 -6.31
CA LEU A 195 5.80 -12.43 -5.60
C LEU A 195 7.29 -12.43 -5.99
N SER A 196 7.89 -11.26 -6.04
CA SER A 196 9.33 -11.04 -6.26
C SER A 196 9.78 -9.79 -5.49
N THR A 197 11.07 -9.47 -5.52
CA THR A 197 11.64 -8.30 -4.83
C THR A 197 12.73 -7.68 -5.71
N ARG A 198 12.62 -6.38 -6.07
CA ARG A 198 13.74 -5.64 -6.65
C ARG A 198 14.74 -5.28 -5.57
N SER A 199 15.93 -5.89 -5.59
CA SER A 199 17.04 -5.53 -4.71
C SER A 199 18.20 -4.86 -5.44
N GLY A 200 18.86 -3.92 -4.78
CA GLY A 200 20.21 -3.48 -5.15
C GLY A 200 21.27 -4.59 -4.96
N PRO A 201 22.55 -4.29 -5.26
CA PRO A 201 23.64 -5.25 -5.12
C PRO A 201 23.68 -5.92 -3.75
N GLU A 202 24.05 -7.21 -3.74
CA GLU A 202 24.16 -8.04 -2.51
C GLU A 202 22.87 -8.23 -1.69
N TRP A 203 21.69 -7.97 -2.27
CA TRP A 203 20.37 -8.14 -1.63
C TRP A 203 20.09 -7.23 -0.41
N LYS A 204 20.87 -6.16 -0.21
CA LYS A 204 20.80 -5.32 1.00
C LYS A 204 19.77 -4.18 0.95
N ASN A 205 19.50 -3.64 -0.24
CA ASN A 205 18.61 -2.50 -0.45
C ASN A 205 17.37 -2.93 -1.23
N TYR A 206 16.17 -2.85 -0.65
CA TYR A 206 14.89 -3.23 -1.31
C TYR A 206 13.71 -2.40 -0.76
N PRO A 207 13.75 -1.07 -0.83
CA PRO A 207 12.81 -0.18 -0.14
C PRO A 207 11.36 -0.28 -0.68
N MET A 208 11.17 -0.95 -1.82
CA MET A 208 9.88 -1.18 -2.46
C MET A 208 9.10 -2.37 -1.86
N GLY A 209 9.75 -3.22 -1.05
CA GLY A 209 9.13 -4.44 -0.53
C GLY A 209 9.03 -5.58 -1.54
N ARG A 210 8.04 -6.47 -1.34
CA ARG A 210 7.68 -7.51 -2.31
C ARG A 210 6.69 -6.93 -3.32
N GLU A 211 6.89 -7.28 -4.59
CA GLU A 211 6.22 -6.74 -5.76
C GLU A 211 5.74 -7.90 -6.65
N MET A 212 4.77 -7.68 -7.53
CA MET A 212 4.29 -8.73 -8.43
C MET A 212 5.08 -8.80 -9.74
N VAL A 213 5.32 -10.03 -10.19
CA VAL A 213 5.80 -10.36 -11.54
C VAL A 213 4.80 -11.25 -12.27
N LEU A 214 4.67 -11.01 -13.58
CA LEU A 214 3.86 -11.82 -14.51
C LEU A 214 4.79 -12.58 -15.46
N ALA A 215 4.49 -13.86 -15.69
CA ALA A 215 5.09 -14.67 -16.73
C ALA A 215 4.01 -15.39 -17.54
N ALA A 216 4.21 -15.48 -18.85
CA ALA A 216 3.39 -16.35 -19.68
C ALA A 216 3.68 -17.82 -19.32
N ALA A 217 2.64 -18.65 -19.34
CA ALA A 217 2.73 -20.08 -19.19
C ALA A 217 2.18 -20.78 -20.45
N THR A 218 2.76 -21.91 -20.82
CA THR A 218 2.35 -22.70 -21.99
C THR A 218 2.38 -24.19 -21.65
N GLY A 219 1.36 -24.93 -22.06
CA GLY A 219 1.33 -26.39 -21.98
C GLY A 219 0.29 -26.93 -22.96
N ASP A 220 0.62 -28.02 -23.65
CA ASP A 220 -0.32 -28.74 -24.49
C ASP A 220 -1.25 -29.63 -23.64
N GLU A 221 -2.37 -30.05 -24.21
CA GLU A 221 -3.38 -30.87 -23.50
C GLU A 221 -2.76 -32.20 -23.00
N GLY A 222 -2.70 -32.35 -21.68
CA GLY A 222 -2.10 -33.52 -21.02
C GLY A 222 -0.60 -33.37 -20.66
N GLU A 223 0.02 -32.23 -20.94
CA GLU A 223 1.39 -31.91 -20.51
C GLU A 223 1.43 -31.00 -19.28
N TRP A 224 2.61 -30.89 -18.64
CA TRP A 224 2.83 -29.95 -17.53
C TRP A 224 3.01 -28.51 -18.06
N PRO A 225 2.42 -27.49 -17.41
CA PRO A 225 2.62 -26.10 -17.82
C PRO A 225 4.07 -25.65 -17.58
N VAL A 226 4.65 -25.01 -18.61
CA VAL A 226 5.98 -24.42 -18.59
C VAL A 226 5.85 -22.90 -18.46
N VAL A 227 6.40 -22.34 -17.40
CA VAL A 227 6.38 -20.89 -17.12
C VAL A 227 7.66 -20.22 -17.66
N GLN A 228 7.51 -19.08 -18.34
CA GLN A 228 8.64 -18.28 -18.84
C GLN A 228 9.52 -17.75 -17.68
N PRO A 229 10.86 -17.79 -17.78
CA PRO A 229 11.75 -17.14 -16.82
C PRO A 229 11.46 -15.63 -16.68
N VAL A 230 11.36 -15.15 -15.45
CA VAL A 230 11.01 -13.75 -15.14
C VAL A 230 12.22 -12.83 -15.29
N HIS A 231 12.03 -11.73 -16.03
CA HIS A 231 13.00 -10.65 -16.20
C HIS A 231 12.33 -9.27 -16.06
N GLY A 232 13.14 -8.21 -15.88
CA GLY A 232 12.65 -6.82 -15.80
C GLY A 232 12.05 -6.31 -17.12
N GLN A 233 12.54 -6.81 -18.26
CA GLN A 233 11.90 -6.68 -19.56
C GLN A 233 11.44 -8.04 -20.05
N MET A 234 10.20 -8.09 -20.55
CA MET A 234 9.55 -9.31 -21.01
C MET A 234 8.92 -9.09 -22.40
N GLN A 235 8.72 -10.18 -23.12
CA GLN A 235 7.94 -10.23 -24.36
C GLN A 235 6.93 -11.37 -24.24
N SER A 236 5.64 -11.03 -24.28
CA SER A 236 4.53 -11.96 -24.15
C SER A 236 3.36 -11.47 -25.02
N PRO A 237 2.43 -12.36 -25.41
CA PRO A 237 1.21 -11.98 -26.15
C PRO A 237 0.19 -11.32 -25.20
N LEU A 238 0.54 -10.16 -24.65
CA LEU A 238 -0.36 -9.40 -23.79
C LEU A 238 -1.57 -8.87 -24.59
N PRO A 239 -2.75 -8.75 -23.96
CA PRO A 239 -3.89 -8.05 -24.54
C PRO A 239 -3.51 -6.61 -24.92
N ARG A 240 -4.16 -6.07 -25.95
CA ARG A 240 -3.81 -4.75 -26.49
C ARG A 240 -4.02 -3.63 -25.46
N PRO A 241 -3.12 -2.63 -25.35
CA PRO A 241 -3.25 -1.53 -24.40
C PRO A 241 -4.63 -0.85 -24.42
N ASN A 242 -5.29 -0.83 -23.27
CA ASN A 242 -6.70 -0.47 -23.14
C ASN A 242 -7.00 0.14 -21.76
N ARG A 243 -6.93 1.47 -21.67
CA ARG A 243 -7.30 2.24 -20.45
C ARG A 243 -8.81 2.46 -20.32
N GLY A 244 -9.63 1.54 -20.83
CA GLY A 244 -11.09 1.64 -20.95
C GLY A 244 -11.90 1.50 -19.65
N ILE A 245 -11.26 1.40 -18.48
CA ILE A 245 -11.94 1.32 -17.17
C ILE A 245 -12.52 2.68 -16.78
N ARG A 246 -13.85 2.82 -16.91
CA ARG A 246 -14.59 4.05 -16.58
C ARG A 246 -15.17 4.10 -15.16
N ARG A 247 -15.29 2.95 -14.49
CA ARG A 247 -15.82 2.81 -13.11
C ARG A 247 -14.69 2.79 -12.08
N GLY A 248 -15.01 2.78 -10.77
CA GLY A 248 -14.05 2.70 -9.67
C GLY A 248 -13.68 4.04 -9.03
N ASP A 249 -13.43 3.98 -7.72
CA ASP A 249 -13.45 5.12 -6.78
C ASP A 249 -12.17 5.98 -6.75
N ALA A 250 -11.10 5.59 -7.45
CA ALA A 250 -9.78 6.20 -7.29
C ALA A 250 -8.93 6.30 -8.57
N ALA A 251 -7.72 6.82 -8.39
CA ALA A 251 -6.71 7.06 -9.41
C ALA A 251 -6.12 5.76 -10.02
N TRP A 252 -5.37 5.89 -11.10
CA TRP A 252 -4.50 4.80 -11.58
C TRP A 252 -3.31 4.61 -10.63
N ILE A 253 -2.77 3.39 -10.54
CA ILE A 253 -1.68 3.05 -9.61
C ILE A 253 -0.46 3.99 -9.70
N ASN A 254 -0.09 4.40 -10.92
CA ASN A 254 1.05 5.29 -11.20
C ASN A 254 0.64 6.75 -11.45
N GLU A 255 -0.58 7.16 -11.07
CA GLU A 255 -1.04 8.53 -11.28
C GLU A 255 -0.48 9.48 -10.21
N PRO A 256 -0.10 10.72 -10.57
CA PRO A 256 0.26 11.76 -9.61
C PRO A 256 -0.90 12.11 -8.67
N ASP A 257 -0.60 12.37 -7.40
CA ASP A 257 -1.61 12.93 -6.50
C ASP A 257 -1.77 14.44 -6.75
N GLU A 258 -3.00 14.91 -6.96
CA GLU A 258 -3.37 16.33 -6.98
C GLU A 258 -4.47 16.64 -5.94
N ILE A 259 -4.23 16.30 -4.67
CA ILE A 259 -5.27 16.30 -3.64
C ILE A 259 -5.36 17.67 -2.93
N ASP A 260 -6.55 18.26 -2.98
CA ASP A 260 -6.88 19.59 -2.44
C ASP A 260 -8.03 19.57 -1.40
N PHE A 261 -8.44 18.39 -0.93
CA PHE A 261 -9.36 18.17 0.21
C PHE A 261 -10.60 19.09 0.23
N LEU A 262 -11.40 19.06 -0.84
CA LEU A 262 -12.52 19.98 -1.07
C LEU A 262 -13.67 19.79 -0.08
N THR A 263 -14.45 20.84 0.17
CA THR A 263 -15.67 20.75 1.00
C THR A 263 -16.63 19.72 0.40
N GLY A 264 -16.98 18.71 1.20
CA GLY A 264 -17.87 17.62 0.78
C GLY A 264 -17.19 16.47 0.03
N SER A 265 -15.87 16.49 -0.19
CA SER A 265 -15.14 15.31 -0.68
C SER A 265 -14.82 14.34 0.47
N SER A 266 -14.70 13.05 0.14
CA SER A 266 -14.04 12.06 0.99
C SER A 266 -12.52 12.24 0.97
N ILE A 267 -11.83 11.48 1.82
CA ILE A 267 -10.40 11.20 1.69
C ILE A 267 -10.25 10.14 0.57
N PRO A 268 -9.34 10.31 -0.40
CA PRO A 268 -9.15 9.33 -1.48
C PRO A 268 -8.77 7.94 -0.95
N PRO A 269 -9.37 6.85 -1.46
CA PRO A 269 -9.28 5.52 -0.85
C PRO A 269 -7.96 4.77 -1.16
N HIS A 270 -7.02 5.41 -1.88
CA HIS A 270 -5.63 4.94 -2.02
C HIS A 270 -4.69 5.52 -0.95
N LEU A 271 -5.18 6.46 -0.14
CA LEU A 271 -4.49 6.87 1.09
C LEU A 271 -4.85 5.89 2.20
N VAL A 272 -3.83 5.44 2.93
CA VAL A 272 -3.93 4.45 4.00
C VAL A 272 -3.51 5.04 5.35
N TYR A 273 -3.94 4.37 6.40
CA TYR A 273 -3.65 4.57 7.81
C TYR A 273 -2.91 3.34 8.33
N TRP A 274 -2.14 3.49 9.42
CA TRP A 274 -1.51 2.36 10.08
C TRP A 274 -2.42 1.84 11.19
N ARG A 275 -3.03 0.66 10.97
CA ARG A 275 -4.18 0.11 11.71
C ARG A 275 -5.46 0.93 11.50
N HIS A 276 -6.50 0.64 12.29
CA HIS A 276 -7.79 1.33 12.19
C HIS A 276 -7.64 2.84 12.37
N LEU A 277 -8.29 3.60 11.48
CA LEU A 277 -8.41 5.04 11.67
C LEU A 277 -9.31 5.36 12.87
N LYS A 278 -9.05 6.51 13.49
CA LYS A 278 -9.99 7.22 14.37
C LYS A 278 -10.63 8.35 13.57
N PRO A 279 -11.90 8.22 13.12
CA PRO A 279 -12.52 9.21 12.22
C PRO A 279 -12.52 10.65 12.74
N GLU A 280 -12.52 10.83 14.06
CA GLU A 280 -12.41 12.12 14.75
C GLU A 280 -11.06 12.84 14.53
N ASP A 281 -9.99 12.09 14.24
CA ASP A 281 -8.65 12.64 14.06
C ASP A 281 -8.41 13.21 12.66
N PHE A 282 -9.29 12.90 11.69
CA PHE A 282 -9.18 13.30 10.30
C PHE A 282 -10.43 14.05 9.86
N THR A 283 -10.31 15.30 9.41
CA THR A 283 -11.48 16.07 8.93
C THR A 283 -11.19 16.83 7.66
N VAL A 284 -11.92 16.53 6.59
CA VAL A 284 -11.82 17.22 5.29
C VAL A 284 -12.57 18.56 5.35
N SER A 285 -11.91 19.64 4.95
CA SER A 285 -12.44 21.01 4.86
C SER A 285 -13.28 21.45 6.08
N PRO A 286 -12.75 21.38 7.32
CA PRO A 286 -13.48 21.84 8.49
C PRO A 286 -13.73 23.35 8.44
N ALA A 287 -14.73 23.81 9.19
CA ALA A 287 -15.09 25.22 9.26
C ALA A 287 -13.86 26.10 9.60
N GLY A 288 -13.67 27.18 8.83
CA GLY A 288 -12.50 28.07 8.94
C GLY A 288 -11.26 27.62 8.16
N HIS A 289 -11.16 26.35 7.75
CA HIS A 289 -10.00 25.78 7.04
C HIS A 289 -10.41 25.01 5.76
N PRO A 290 -11.07 25.65 4.79
CA PRO A 290 -11.45 25.00 3.53
C PRO A 290 -10.23 24.58 2.70
N ARG A 291 -10.38 23.52 1.92
CA ARG A 291 -9.30 22.89 1.10
C ARG A 291 -8.13 22.35 1.93
N THR A 292 -8.42 21.87 3.13
CA THR A 292 -7.44 21.25 4.03
C THR A 292 -7.94 19.92 4.59
N LEU A 293 -7.03 19.00 4.89
CA LEU A 293 -7.26 17.88 5.80
C LEU A 293 -6.73 18.31 7.17
N ARG A 294 -7.62 18.39 8.16
CA ARG A 294 -7.21 18.57 9.56
C ARG A 294 -6.75 17.23 10.13
N LEU A 295 -5.58 17.25 10.74
CA LEU A 295 -5.01 16.20 11.57
C LEU A 295 -5.09 16.63 13.05
N THR A 296 -5.85 15.90 13.87
CA THR A 296 -5.85 16.05 15.33
C THR A 296 -4.78 15.13 15.90
N PRO A 297 -3.75 15.63 16.61
CA PRO A 297 -2.62 14.79 17.02
C PRO A 297 -2.99 13.83 18.18
N PRO A 298 -2.53 12.56 18.20
CA PRO A 298 -2.69 11.65 19.32
C PRO A 298 -1.60 11.93 20.36
N PHE A 299 -1.62 11.19 21.47
CA PHE A 299 -0.59 11.31 22.51
C PHE A 299 0.79 10.90 21.99
N TYR A 300 0.86 9.75 21.32
CA TYR A 300 2.09 9.17 20.79
C TYR A 300 2.44 9.71 19.39
N ASN A 301 3.69 9.48 18.98
CA ASN A 301 4.22 9.78 17.66
C ASN A 301 4.22 8.51 16.78
N PRO A 302 4.57 8.59 15.48
CA PRO A 302 4.59 7.43 14.60
C PRO A 302 5.47 6.27 15.11
N THR A 303 6.52 6.55 15.90
CA THR A 303 7.41 5.55 16.49
C THR A 303 6.71 4.63 17.49
N GLY A 304 5.78 5.15 18.31
CA GLY A 304 5.20 4.41 19.43
C GLY A 304 6.25 4.06 20.49
N THR A 305 6.27 4.80 21.59
CA THR A 305 7.16 4.54 22.73
C THR A 305 6.80 3.24 23.47
N GLU A 306 7.58 2.82 24.45
CA GLU A 306 7.38 1.55 25.20
C GLU A 306 5.95 1.34 25.74
N ASP A 307 5.27 2.43 26.17
CA ASP A 307 3.88 2.38 26.65
C ASP A 307 2.80 2.35 25.54
N PHE A 308 3.15 2.57 24.27
CA PHE A 308 2.20 2.68 23.15
C PHE A 308 1.45 1.37 22.92
N GLN A 309 0.13 1.42 22.98
CA GLN A 309 -0.74 0.34 22.54
C GLN A 309 -1.31 0.65 21.15
N PRO A 310 -1.48 -0.36 20.27
CA PRO A 310 -2.09 -0.18 18.95
C PRO A 310 -3.40 0.62 18.92
N ASP A 311 -4.24 0.48 19.97
CA ASP A 311 -5.54 1.13 20.11
C ASP A 311 -5.42 2.61 20.52
N ASP A 312 -4.25 3.09 20.95
CA ASP A 312 -3.98 4.52 21.15
C ASP A 312 -4.04 5.30 19.83
N GLY A 313 -3.78 4.61 18.71
CA GLY A 313 -3.91 5.13 17.36
C GLY A 313 -2.81 6.10 16.94
N LEU A 314 -2.68 6.30 15.63
CA LEU A 314 -1.73 7.22 15.02
C LEU A 314 -2.46 8.16 14.07
N THR A 315 -2.24 9.47 14.20
CA THR A 315 -2.71 10.47 13.23
C THR A 315 -1.68 10.57 12.13
N LEU A 316 -1.64 9.49 11.36
CA LEU A 316 -0.74 9.22 10.26
C LEU A 316 -1.58 8.83 9.05
N ILE A 317 -1.40 9.55 7.95
CA ILE A 317 -2.02 9.24 6.66
C ILE A 317 -0.93 9.23 5.59
N ILE A 318 -0.86 8.15 4.83
CA ILE A 318 0.26 7.81 3.95
C ILE A 318 -0.22 7.17 2.64
N ARG A 319 0.66 7.10 1.65
CA ARG A 319 0.44 6.38 0.38
C ARG A 319 1.67 5.54 0.00
N HIS A 320 1.47 4.53 -0.83
CA HIS A 320 2.54 3.71 -1.38
C HIS A 320 3.49 4.55 -2.25
N GLN A 321 4.79 4.52 -2.01
CA GLN A 321 5.75 5.14 -2.94
C GLN A 321 5.86 4.25 -4.18
N THR A 322 5.29 4.65 -5.32
CA THR A 322 5.22 3.83 -6.55
C THR A 322 6.45 3.95 -7.45
N ASP A 323 7.28 4.97 -7.24
CA ASP A 323 8.44 5.25 -8.08
C ASP A 323 9.74 5.26 -7.28
N THR A 324 10.82 4.80 -7.93
CA THR A 324 12.17 4.85 -7.35
C THR A 324 12.63 6.30 -7.22
N LEU A 325 12.40 7.11 -8.24
CA LEU A 325 12.57 8.55 -8.24
C LEU A 325 11.19 9.20 -8.14
N CYS A 326 10.93 9.93 -7.06
CA CYS A 326 9.66 10.61 -6.85
C CYS A 326 9.85 11.92 -6.08
N ALA A 327 8.83 12.77 -6.12
CA ALA A 327 8.69 13.90 -5.21
C ALA A 327 7.33 13.90 -4.55
N TYR A 328 7.33 13.99 -3.23
CA TYR A 328 6.14 14.17 -2.41
C TYR A 328 6.21 15.53 -1.71
N SER A 329 5.09 16.24 -1.61
CA SER A 329 5.01 17.47 -0.82
C SER A 329 3.59 17.80 -0.34
N VAL A 330 3.54 18.51 0.78
CA VAL A 330 2.31 19.11 1.34
C VAL A 330 2.59 20.53 1.80
N ILE A 331 1.53 21.32 1.96
CA ILE A 331 1.56 22.57 2.73
C ILE A 331 0.91 22.32 4.09
N VAL A 332 1.69 22.47 5.16
CA VAL A 332 1.28 22.37 6.56
C VAL A 332 0.98 23.78 7.08
N SER A 333 -0.24 24.00 7.56
CA SER A 333 -0.57 25.15 8.40
C SER A 333 -0.70 24.67 9.84
N PHE A 334 0.21 25.10 10.71
CA PHE A 334 0.34 24.62 12.08
C PHE A 334 0.78 25.77 13.00
N ASN A 335 0.13 25.93 14.15
CA ASN A 335 0.37 27.04 15.07
C ASN A 335 0.37 26.59 16.54
N PRO A 336 1.36 25.77 16.93
CA PRO A 336 1.48 25.23 18.28
C PRO A 336 1.74 26.32 19.32
N ARG A 337 1.23 26.11 20.54
CA ARG A 337 1.42 27.00 21.69
C ARG A 337 2.07 26.32 22.90
N VAL A 338 2.15 24.99 22.87
CA VAL A 338 2.77 24.13 23.86
C VAL A 338 4.01 23.51 23.22
N ALA A 339 5.06 23.30 24.02
CA ALA A 339 6.27 22.62 23.55
C ALA A 339 5.97 21.22 23.01
N ASP A 340 6.88 20.73 22.17
CA ASP A 340 6.95 19.38 21.63
C ASP A 340 5.77 18.99 20.71
N LYS A 341 4.86 19.93 20.44
CA LYS A 341 3.82 19.77 19.40
C LYS A 341 4.44 19.84 18.03
N GLU A 342 4.09 18.85 17.21
CA GLU A 342 4.73 18.61 15.93
C GLU A 342 3.73 18.16 14.88
N ALA A 343 3.93 18.64 13.64
CA ALA A 343 3.27 18.10 12.46
C ALA A 343 4.23 18.14 11.27
N GLY A 344 4.20 17.11 10.44
CA GLY A 344 5.30 16.83 9.51
C GLY A 344 4.96 15.94 8.34
N VAL A 345 6.01 15.56 7.63
CA VAL A 345 6.01 14.57 6.56
C VAL A 345 6.95 13.42 6.90
N THR A 346 6.60 12.22 6.48
CA THR A 346 7.36 11.00 6.83
C THR A 346 7.59 10.12 5.61
N VAL A 347 8.75 9.43 5.57
CA VAL A 347 8.93 8.17 4.84
C VAL A 347 8.79 7.05 5.87
N PHE A 348 7.73 6.27 5.77
CA PHE A 348 7.31 5.30 6.77
C PHE A 348 7.36 3.89 6.18
N LEU A 349 8.07 2.96 6.81
CA LEU A 349 8.03 1.54 6.45
C LEU A 349 7.13 0.76 7.40
N THR A 350 7.31 1.05 8.68
CA THR A 350 6.57 0.62 9.87
C THR A 350 6.78 1.72 10.91
N GLN A 351 6.72 1.41 12.21
CA GLN A 351 7.28 2.28 13.25
C GLN A 351 8.81 2.52 13.17
N GLN A 352 9.47 1.96 12.14
CA GLN A 352 10.73 2.39 11.55
C GLN A 352 10.48 3.38 10.39
N HIS A 353 10.95 4.63 10.53
CA HIS A 353 10.59 5.74 9.63
C HIS A 353 11.62 6.89 9.65
N ILE A 354 11.45 7.84 8.73
CA ILE A 354 12.25 9.06 8.59
C ILE A 354 11.31 10.26 8.54
N ASP A 355 11.45 11.18 9.49
CA ASP A 355 10.52 12.30 9.70
C ASP A 355 11.15 13.66 9.41
N LEU A 356 10.36 14.58 8.85
CA LEU A 356 10.59 16.02 8.91
C LEU A 356 9.35 16.71 9.49
N GLY A 357 9.46 17.17 10.74
CA GLY A 357 8.42 17.89 11.46
C GLY A 357 8.67 19.39 11.55
N VAL A 358 7.59 20.18 11.59
CA VAL A 358 7.59 21.52 12.20
C VAL A 358 7.21 21.34 13.67
N VAL A 359 8.12 21.66 14.58
CA VAL A 359 7.97 21.45 16.03
C VAL A 359 8.18 22.76 16.81
N LEU A 360 7.47 22.93 17.93
CA LEU A 360 7.73 24.01 18.88
C LEU A 360 8.66 23.55 19.99
N LEU A 361 9.91 24.01 20.01
CA LEU A 361 10.89 23.61 21.01
C LEU A 361 11.01 24.65 22.13
N GLN A 362 11.14 24.18 23.38
CA GLN A 362 11.48 25.01 24.53
C GLN A 362 13.00 25.20 24.60
N SER A 363 13.44 26.46 24.59
CA SER A 363 14.84 26.84 24.79
C SER A 363 15.02 27.72 26.03
N SER A 364 16.25 28.04 26.40
CA SER A 364 16.57 29.04 27.42
C SER A 364 16.12 30.47 27.06
N LYS A 365 15.77 30.71 25.79
CA LYS A 365 15.23 31.99 25.28
C LYS A 365 13.70 32.00 25.16
N GLY A 366 13.02 30.92 25.54
CA GLY A 366 11.58 30.72 25.34
C GLY A 366 11.27 29.69 24.25
N LEU A 367 10.01 29.65 23.84
CA LEU A 367 9.49 28.76 22.79
C LEU A 367 9.88 29.28 21.40
N SER A 368 10.34 28.39 20.52
CA SER A 368 10.71 28.72 19.14
C SER A 368 10.36 27.57 18.18
N LEU A 369 9.86 27.90 16.99
CA LEU A 369 9.61 26.92 15.94
C LEU A 369 10.93 26.43 15.32
N ALA A 370 11.05 25.13 15.13
CA ALA A 370 12.15 24.49 14.42
C ALA A 370 11.62 23.46 13.41
N PHE A 371 12.40 23.24 12.36
CA PHE A 371 12.39 22.02 11.58
C PHE A 371 13.19 20.96 12.34
N TRP A 372 12.57 19.82 12.62
CA TRP A 372 13.23 18.67 13.24
C TRP A 372 13.18 17.52 12.26
N PHE A 373 14.37 17.12 11.82
CA PHE A 373 14.60 15.98 10.95
C PHE A 373 15.20 14.85 11.80
N ARG A 374 14.53 13.70 11.85
CA ARG A 374 14.96 12.54 12.65
C ARG A 374 14.78 11.23 11.90
N VAL A 375 15.49 10.22 12.38
CA VAL A 375 15.41 8.82 11.92
C VAL A 375 15.06 7.95 13.10
N GLU A 376 14.03 7.11 12.94
CA GLU A 376 13.54 6.20 13.96
C GLU A 376 13.64 4.76 13.46
N GLY A 377 14.25 3.89 14.26
CA GLY A 377 14.70 2.58 13.80
C GLY A 377 15.96 2.65 12.91
N ARG A 378 16.36 1.50 12.33
CA ARG A 378 17.59 1.40 11.51
C ARG A 378 17.47 0.55 10.25
N GLY A 379 16.50 -0.36 10.14
CA GLY A 379 16.36 -1.20 8.96
C GLY A 379 17.62 -2.01 8.66
N ASN A 380 18.09 -1.90 7.41
CA ASN A 380 19.36 -2.46 6.96
C ASN A 380 20.55 -1.50 7.11
N TYR A 381 20.33 -0.25 7.53
CA TYR A 381 21.38 0.75 7.76
C TYR A 381 22.20 0.44 9.02
N ARG A 382 23.51 0.70 8.99
CA ARG A 382 24.45 0.28 10.05
C ARG A 382 25.28 1.40 10.66
N ASP A 383 25.35 2.56 10.00
CA ASP A 383 26.10 3.72 10.47
C ASP A 383 25.31 4.56 11.51
N ALA A 384 25.82 5.75 11.84
CA ALA A 384 25.13 6.69 12.70
C ALA A 384 23.92 7.27 11.98
N THR A 385 22.73 7.14 12.59
CA THR A 385 21.48 7.70 12.07
C THR A 385 21.54 9.23 12.06
N PRO A 386 21.22 9.90 10.93
CA PRO A 386 21.25 11.35 10.86
C PRO A 386 20.07 11.97 11.63
N GLU A 387 20.35 13.07 12.33
CA GLU A 387 19.37 13.93 12.98
C GLU A 387 19.80 15.39 12.74
N ASN A 388 18.84 16.30 12.52
CA ASN A 388 19.13 17.72 12.39
C ASN A 388 17.97 18.58 12.89
N THR A 389 18.29 19.69 13.57
CA THR A 389 17.31 20.65 14.09
C THR A 389 17.68 22.05 13.61
N VAL A 390 16.84 22.63 12.76
CA VAL A 390 17.07 23.92 12.10
C VAL A 390 15.98 24.91 12.50
N PRO A 391 16.30 26.07 13.10
CA PRO A 391 15.29 27.06 13.45
C PRO A 391 14.47 27.52 12.22
N VAL A 392 13.15 27.66 12.38
CA VAL A 392 12.31 28.22 11.31
C VAL A 392 12.62 29.71 11.14
N PRO A 393 13.00 30.19 9.94
CA PRO A 393 13.30 31.61 9.71
C PRO A 393 12.16 32.53 10.16
N GLU A 394 12.48 33.69 10.75
CA GLU A 394 11.49 34.58 11.37
C GLU A 394 10.41 35.06 10.36
N ASP A 395 10.78 35.26 9.09
CA ASP A 395 9.87 35.66 8.01
C ASP A 395 8.95 34.52 7.52
N TRP A 396 9.22 33.28 7.95
CA TRP A 396 8.39 32.09 7.66
C TRP A 396 7.39 31.79 8.78
N GLN A 397 7.68 32.24 10.02
CA GLN A 397 6.87 31.93 11.20
C GLN A 397 5.45 32.51 11.11
N GLY A 398 4.46 31.75 11.58
CA GLY A 398 3.04 32.08 11.46
C GLY A 398 2.45 31.93 10.04
N GLY A 399 3.28 31.65 9.03
CA GLY A 399 2.85 31.30 7.68
C GLY A 399 2.72 29.77 7.47
N PRO A 400 1.95 29.32 6.45
CA PRO A 400 1.97 27.91 6.04
C PRO A 400 3.32 27.54 5.42
N ILE A 401 3.83 26.36 5.77
CA ILE A 401 5.11 25.83 5.30
C ILE A 401 4.87 24.68 4.32
N ARG A 402 5.55 24.70 3.18
CA ARG A 402 5.70 23.53 2.32
C ARG A 402 6.78 22.62 2.90
N LEU A 403 6.46 21.34 3.09
CA LEU A 403 7.42 20.28 3.38
C LEU A 403 7.52 19.37 2.15
N GLU A 404 8.72 18.88 1.86
CA GLU A 404 9.04 18.07 0.69
C GLU A 404 9.89 16.85 1.07
N ILE A 405 9.61 15.73 0.40
CA ILE A 405 10.43 14.52 0.36
C ILE A 405 10.74 14.25 -1.10
N GLN A 406 12.01 14.03 -1.44
CA GLN A 406 12.43 13.68 -2.80
C GLN A 406 13.42 12.52 -2.77
N THR A 407 13.22 11.49 -3.60
CA THR A 407 14.28 10.52 -3.88
C THR A 407 15.10 11.02 -5.05
N VAL A 408 16.37 11.34 -4.78
CA VAL A 408 17.31 11.86 -5.80
C VAL A 408 18.04 10.74 -6.54
N ASN A 409 18.08 9.55 -5.94
CA ASN A 409 18.55 8.29 -6.49
C ASN A 409 17.83 7.13 -5.75
N ASP A 410 18.23 5.88 -5.98
CA ASP A 410 17.67 4.67 -5.36
C ASP A 410 18.16 4.40 -3.91
N SER A 411 19.05 5.25 -3.39
CA SER A 411 19.68 5.11 -2.07
C SER A 411 19.47 6.29 -1.12
N GLU A 412 18.94 7.44 -1.57
CA GLU A 412 18.88 8.66 -0.76
C GLU A 412 17.54 9.39 -0.86
N TYR A 413 16.94 9.62 0.31
CA TYR A 413 15.84 10.55 0.52
C TYR A 413 16.37 11.91 0.96
N VAL A 414 15.87 12.98 0.32
CA VAL A 414 16.19 14.38 0.64
C VAL A 414 14.94 15.08 1.16
N PHE A 415 15.04 15.66 2.35
CA PHE A 415 13.96 16.34 3.05
C PHE A 415 14.19 17.86 3.04
N ALA A 416 13.16 18.63 2.68
CA ALA A 416 13.27 20.07 2.52
C ALA A 416 12.01 20.83 2.97
N ALA A 417 12.20 22.12 3.28
CA ALA A 417 11.14 23.05 3.65
C ALA A 417 11.22 24.37 2.86
N ALA A 418 10.07 25.02 2.65
CA ALA A 418 9.97 26.36 2.05
C ALA A 418 8.68 27.07 2.51
N PRO A 419 8.57 28.40 2.48
CA PRO A 419 7.29 29.07 2.68
C PRO A 419 6.32 28.72 1.56
N ALA A 420 5.06 28.44 1.89
CA ALA A 420 4.03 28.12 0.90
C ALA A 420 3.88 29.20 -0.20
N ARG A 421 4.11 30.47 0.15
CA ARG A 421 4.04 31.63 -0.76
C ARG A 421 5.32 31.88 -1.56
N HIS A 422 6.46 31.34 -1.11
CA HIS A 422 7.78 31.58 -1.70
C HIS A 422 8.57 30.27 -1.86
N PRO A 423 8.06 29.29 -2.65
CA PRO A 423 8.68 27.96 -2.78
C PRO A 423 10.10 27.97 -3.37
N LYS A 424 10.56 29.10 -3.93
CA LYS A 424 11.95 29.30 -4.35
C LYS A 424 12.94 29.47 -3.19
N GLN A 425 12.48 29.79 -1.98
CA GLN A 425 13.30 29.86 -0.77
C GLN A 425 13.49 28.46 -0.13
N ARG A 426 13.62 27.42 -0.96
CA ARG A 426 13.73 26.03 -0.51
C ARG A 426 15.03 25.78 0.24
N MET A 427 14.92 25.17 1.42
CA MET A 427 16.02 24.78 2.29
C MET A 427 16.02 23.27 2.47
N VAL A 428 17.14 22.59 2.19
CA VAL A 428 17.31 21.17 2.58
C VAL A 428 17.57 21.13 4.08
N ILE A 429 16.80 20.30 4.79
CA ILE A 429 16.91 20.13 6.25
C ILE A 429 17.72 18.88 6.58
N GLY A 430 17.56 17.80 5.80
CA GLY A 430 18.30 16.55 6.03
C GLY A 430 18.25 15.61 4.83
N CYS A 431 19.15 14.63 4.86
CA CYS A 431 19.17 13.49 3.94
C CYS A 431 19.23 12.20 4.77
N ALA A 432 18.66 11.11 4.26
CA ALA A 432 18.71 9.79 4.87
C ALA A 432 18.83 8.69 3.81
N ASP A 433 19.56 7.64 4.16
CA ASP A 433 19.77 6.46 3.33
C ASP A 433 18.50 5.59 3.26
N ALA A 434 18.14 5.09 2.08
CA ALA A 434 16.96 4.24 1.86
C ALA A 434 17.05 2.87 2.56
N LEU A 435 18.24 2.44 3.00
CA LEU A 435 18.44 1.29 3.88
C LEU A 435 17.75 1.45 5.24
N ILE A 436 17.53 2.68 5.71
CA ILE A 436 16.80 2.97 6.95
C ILE A 436 15.35 2.51 6.85
N VAL A 437 14.75 2.57 5.65
CA VAL A 437 13.38 2.11 5.35
C VAL A 437 13.37 0.86 4.46
N SER A 438 14.39 0.01 4.63
CA SER A 438 14.47 -1.31 4.00
C SER A 438 14.63 -2.42 5.05
N GLY A 439 13.82 -3.48 4.93
CA GLY A 439 13.97 -4.70 5.72
C GLY A 439 13.66 -4.56 7.22
N ASP A 440 14.39 -5.32 8.03
CA ASP A 440 14.22 -5.46 9.48
C ASP A 440 12.78 -5.72 9.96
N THR A 441 12.07 -4.68 10.42
CA THR A 441 10.68 -4.75 10.90
C THR A 441 9.64 -4.70 9.76
N GLY A 442 10.05 -4.35 8.54
CA GLY A 442 9.19 -4.20 7.35
C GLY A 442 9.61 -5.07 6.17
N ARG A 443 9.83 -6.37 6.40
CA ARG A 443 10.26 -7.34 5.35
C ARG A 443 9.17 -7.66 4.33
N PHE A 444 7.90 -7.55 4.74
CA PHE A 444 6.72 -7.85 3.93
C PHE A 444 5.97 -6.58 3.47
N THR A 445 6.47 -5.40 3.88
CA THR A 445 5.98 -4.05 3.50
C THR A 445 6.98 -3.35 2.57
N GLY A 446 6.68 -2.11 2.18
CA GLY A 446 7.57 -1.23 1.44
C GLY A 446 7.34 0.23 1.83
N SER A 447 8.18 1.13 1.32
CA SER A 447 8.20 2.54 1.72
C SER A 447 6.89 3.26 1.38
N LEU A 448 6.33 3.95 2.36
CA LEU A 448 5.15 4.78 2.27
C LEU A 448 5.55 6.25 2.49
N VAL A 449 4.88 7.20 1.86
CA VAL A 449 5.08 8.64 2.09
C VAL A 449 3.79 9.32 2.50
N GLY A 450 3.85 10.28 3.42
CA GLY A 450 2.64 10.97 3.86
C GLY A 450 2.86 12.05 4.90
N ALA A 451 1.83 12.30 5.71
CA ALA A 451 1.80 13.36 6.70
C ALA A 451 1.31 12.84 8.07
N TYR A 452 1.83 13.44 9.13
CA TYR A 452 1.46 13.10 10.51
C TYR A 452 1.31 14.34 11.39
N ALA A 453 0.65 14.17 12.53
CA ALA A 453 0.66 15.12 13.63
C ALA A 453 0.78 14.38 14.96
N THR A 454 1.52 14.93 15.92
CA THR A 454 1.74 14.30 17.24
C THR A 454 1.83 15.31 18.38
N LYS A 455 1.44 14.85 19.57
CA LYS A 455 1.63 15.56 20.83
C LYS A 455 2.99 15.32 21.47
N ASN A 456 3.76 14.33 21.00
CA ASN A 456 5.01 13.81 21.59
C ASN A 456 4.91 13.62 23.12
N GLY A 457 3.83 12.96 23.59
CA GLY A 457 3.56 12.74 25.01
C GLY A 457 3.08 13.98 25.81
N GLY A 458 3.01 15.16 25.19
CA GLY A 458 2.58 16.38 25.86
C GLY A 458 1.05 16.55 25.96
N SER A 459 0.59 17.40 26.87
CA SER A 459 -0.82 17.85 26.96
C SER A 459 -1.21 18.85 25.86
N ASP A 460 -2.50 19.12 25.67
CA ASP A 460 -3.09 19.92 24.56
C ASP A 460 -3.02 19.26 23.16
N SER A 461 -3.99 19.61 22.32
CA SER A 461 -4.14 19.16 20.93
C SER A 461 -4.18 20.36 19.98
N THR A 462 -3.02 20.86 19.57
CA THR A 462 -2.93 21.78 18.44
C THR A 462 -3.14 21.00 17.13
N PRO A 463 -4.22 21.20 16.36
CA PRO A 463 -4.40 20.52 15.09
C PRO A 463 -3.47 21.09 14.01
N ALA A 464 -3.08 20.24 13.06
CA ALA A 464 -2.40 20.65 11.83
C ALA A 464 -3.36 20.59 10.64
N TYR A 465 -3.20 21.50 9.68
CA TYR A 465 -4.02 21.56 8.48
C TYR A 465 -3.16 21.33 7.24
N ILE A 466 -3.31 20.16 6.64
CA ILE A 466 -2.57 19.69 5.47
C ILE A 466 -3.33 20.10 4.21
N SER A 467 -2.64 20.68 3.23
CA SER A 467 -3.23 21.11 1.97
C SER A 467 -2.24 20.94 0.82
N ARG A 468 -2.73 21.01 -0.43
CA ARG A 468 -1.89 20.87 -1.63
C ARG A 468 -0.99 19.63 -1.58
N TRP A 469 -1.59 18.49 -1.20
CA TRP A 469 -0.92 17.19 -1.20
C TRP A 469 -0.59 16.81 -2.63
N ARG A 470 0.70 16.57 -2.90
CA ARG A 470 1.23 16.26 -4.22
C ARG A 470 2.21 15.09 -4.14
N TYR A 471 2.04 14.14 -5.05
CA TYR A 471 2.99 13.06 -5.31
C TYR A 471 3.23 13.03 -6.82
N GLU A 472 4.49 12.98 -7.23
CA GLU A 472 4.92 12.92 -8.62
C GLU A 472 5.93 11.78 -8.76
N GLY A 473 5.58 10.75 -9.53
CA GLY A 473 6.54 9.79 -10.05
C GLY A 473 7.45 10.48 -11.08
N ARG A 474 8.76 10.28 -10.95
CA ARG A 474 9.79 10.85 -11.86
C ARG A 474 10.60 9.79 -12.59
N GLY A 475 10.64 8.56 -12.09
CA GLY A 475 11.21 7.44 -12.80
C GLY A 475 11.24 6.14 -11.98
N ARG A 476 11.12 5.02 -12.69
CA ARG A 476 11.12 3.67 -12.12
C ARG A 476 12.42 2.97 -12.51
N ARG A 477 13.19 2.49 -11.54
CA ARG A 477 14.39 1.69 -11.81
C ARG A 477 13.99 0.24 -12.09
N VAL A 478 14.19 -0.21 -13.31
CA VAL A 478 13.70 -1.52 -13.80
C VAL A 478 14.82 -2.55 -13.92
N ASP A 479 16.07 -2.10 -13.85
CA ASP A 479 17.27 -2.92 -13.71
C ASP A 479 18.35 -2.12 -12.94
N SER A 480 19.41 -2.80 -12.52
CA SER A 480 20.58 -2.29 -11.79
C SER A 480 21.21 -1.03 -12.38
N ASP A 481 21.17 -0.81 -13.70
CA ASP A 481 21.70 0.37 -14.38
C ASP A 481 20.64 1.24 -15.08
N ARG A 482 19.36 0.84 -15.02
CA ARG A 482 18.31 1.38 -15.91
C ARG A 482 17.12 1.95 -15.17
N VAL A 483 16.88 3.24 -15.41
CA VAL A 483 15.66 3.97 -15.02
C VAL A 483 14.84 4.28 -16.27
N ILE A 484 13.53 4.06 -16.20
CA ILE A 484 12.54 4.53 -17.18
C ILE A 484 11.74 5.71 -16.62
N PRO A 485 11.18 6.60 -17.45
CA PRO A 485 10.16 7.55 -17.02
C PRO A 485 8.96 6.84 -16.38
N SER A 486 8.25 7.54 -15.51
CA SER A 486 7.04 7.06 -14.82
C SER A 486 5.89 6.79 -15.78
#